data_AF-A0A7W0FC33-F1
#
_entry.id   AF-A0A7W0FC33-F1
#
_cell.length_a   1.000
_cell.length_b   1.000
_cell.length_c   1.000
_cell.angle_alpha   90.00
_cell.angle_beta   90.00
_cell.angle_gamma   90.00
#
_symmetry.space_group_name_H-M   'P 1'
#
loop_
_entity.id
_entity.type
_entity.pdbx_description
1 polymer ?
#
loop_
_entity_poly.entity_id
_entity_poly.type
_entity_poly.pdbx_seq_one_letter_code
_entity_poly.pdbx_strand_id
1 'polypeptide(L)'
;LIETPEKNLSRGMRQLNGIYTQQLNRRHNRVGHALQGRYKAILVDKDNYLLELCRYIVLNPVRAGMVMGPTEWQWSSYRDTAGYGKGIMCLTKDWMLLQFGRERGKAVIRYREFVRAGLKAESPWKEVRGQLYLGDESFIDKIKKLIRGKEALKEIPRMQRYITKPSLEDIFKYGDKKLKDRAVYEAHVRYGYTLKDIAEHLGVHYTTVSRTVKKIEGKHEKHEK
;
A
#
# COMPACT_ATOMS: atom_id res chain seq x y z
N LEU A 1 -7.93 10.45 -1.93
CA LEU A 1 -6.97 10.00 -2.96
C LEU A 1 -6.27 11.24 -3.49
N ILE A 2 -4.95 11.19 -3.71
CA ILE A 2 -4.17 12.33 -4.20
C ILE A 2 -3.35 11.82 -5.38
N GLU A 3 -3.36 12.58 -6.47
CA GLU A 3 -2.47 12.38 -7.61
C GLU A 3 -1.44 13.51 -7.59
N THR A 4 -0.15 13.17 -7.65
CA THR A 4 0.94 14.15 -7.68
C THR A 4 1.62 14.08 -9.05
N PRO A 5 1.61 15.16 -9.86
CA PRO A 5 2.26 15.16 -11.17
C PRO A 5 3.79 15.05 -11.04
N GLU A 6 4.34 15.45 -9.89
CA GLU A 6 5.77 15.39 -9.58
C GLU A 6 6.06 14.39 -8.45
N LYS A 7 7.34 14.04 -8.28
CA LYS A 7 7.85 13.14 -7.23
C LYS A 7 7.96 13.84 -5.86
N ASN A 8 6.93 14.56 -5.44
CA ASN A 8 6.97 15.47 -4.29
C ASN A 8 6.03 15.07 -3.13
N LEU A 9 5.39 13.90 -3.19
CA LEU A 9 4.45 13.42 -2.18
C LEU A 9 5.00 13.48 -0.74
N SER A 10 6.24 13.02 -0.50
CA SER A 10 6.84 13.08 0.84
C SER A 10 6.99 14.50 1.38
N ARG A 11 7.37 15.45 0.53
CA ARG A 11 7.48 16.87 0.92
C ARG A 11 6.10 17.45 1.22
N GLY A 12 5.12 17.18 0.36
CA GLY A 12 3.73 17.60 0.56
C GLY A 12 3.13 17.05 1.85
N MET A 13 3.28 15.75 2.11
CA MET A 13 2.77 15.11 3.33
C MET A 13 3.46 15.63 4.59
N ARG A 14 4.77 15.91 4.54
CA ARG A 14 5.49 16.54 5.67
C ARG A 14 4.87 17.90 6.01
N GLN A 15 4.63 18.73 4.99
CA GLN A 15 4.04 20.05 5.19
C GLN A 15 2.60 19.96 5.70
N LEU A 16 1.76 19.15 5.06
CA LEU A 16 0.36 18.94 5.44
C LEU A 16 0.23 18.48 6.89
N ASN A 17 0.92 17.41 7.25
CA ASN A 17 0.83 16.83 8.59
C ASN A 17 1.41 17.76 9.66
N GLY A 18 2.50 18.48 9.32
CA GLY A 18 3.12 19.46 10.20
C GLY A 18 2.21 20.64 10.50
N ILE A 19 1.66 21.28 9.46
CA ILE A 19 0.73 22.41 9.60
C ILE A 19 -0.53 21.97 10.37
N TYR A 20 -1.11 20.82 10.00
CA TYR A 20 -2.30 20.30 10.68
C TYR A 20 -2.04 20.06 12.18
N THR A 21 -0.94 19.39 12.53
CA THR A 21 -0.58 19.12 13.93
C THR A 21 -0.39 20.42 14.71
N GLN A 22 0.30 21.40 14.13
CA GLN A 22 0.51 22.70 14.78
C GLN A 22 -0.82 23.44 15.01
N GLN A 23 -1.69 23.49 13.99
CA GLN A 23 -2.99 24.15 14.12
C GLN A 23 -3.89 23.44 15.13
N LEU A 24 -3.95 22.10 15.10
CA LEU A 24 -4.72 21.31 16.06
C LEU A 24 -4.26 21.55 17.50
N ASN A 25 -2.94 21.51 17.72
CA ASN A 25 -2.34 21.72 19.04
C ASN A 25 -2.60 23.14 19.55
N ARG A 26 -2.43 24.17 18.72
CA ARG A 26 -2.76 25.56 19.07
C ARG A 26 -4.25 25.72 19.41
N ARG A 27 -5.14 25.15 18.60
CA ARG A 27 -6.59 25.25 18.80
C ARG A 27 -7.07 24.58 20.10
N HIS A 28 -6.44 23.47 20.48
CA HIS A 28 -6.87 22.67 21.63
C HIS A 28 -5.94 22.78 22.85
N ASN A 29 -4.99 23.71 22.83
CA ASN A 29 -3.97 23.91 23.86
C ASN A 29 -3.24 22.60 24.24
N ARG A 30 -2.85 21.82 23.22
CA ARG A 30 -2.14 20.54 23.37
C ARG A 30 -0.69 20.65 22.89
N VAL A 31 0.14 19.71 23.30
CA VAL A 31 1.52 19.54 22.85
C VAL A 31 1.78 18.11 22.39
N GLY A 32 2.83 17.90 21.59
CA GLY A 32 3.22 16.58 21.10
C GLY A 32 2.61 16.18 19.75
N HIS A 33 2.78 14.92 19.39
CA HIS A 33 2.38 14.38 18.08
C HIS A 33 0.88 14.11 18.00
N ALA A 34 0.23 14.60 16.94
CA ALA A 34 -1.18 14.32 16.66
C ALA A 34 -1.40 13.07 15.78
N LEU A 35 -0.39 12.67 15.00
CA LEU A 35 -0.47 11.56 14.06
C LEU A 35 0.54 10.47 14.46
N GLN A 36 0.15 9.21 14.33
CA GLN A 36 1.00 8.07 14.66
C GLN A 36 1.85 7.65 13.46
N GLY A 37 3.16 7.90 13.55
CA GLY A 37 4.15 7.42 12.58
C GLY A 37 4.09 8.12 11.22
N ARG A 38 4.71 7.48 10.22
CA ARG A 38 4.75 7.98 8.84
C ARG A 38 3.48 7.60 8.08
N TYR A 39 3.12 8.43 7.11
CA TYR A 39 2.03 8.12 6.18
C TYR A 39 2.35 6.84 5.40
N LYS A 40 1.31 6.08 5.07
CA LYS A 40 1.40 4.96 4.13
C LYS A 40 1.10 5.48 2.73
N ALA A 41 1.87 5.02 1.75
CA ALA A 41 1.60 5.24 0.34
C ALA A 41 1.62 3.90 -0.38
N ILE A 42 0.58 3.66 -1.16
CA ILE A 42 0.37 2.46 -1.96
C ILE A 42 0.25 2.93 -3.38
N LEU A 43 1.05 2.33 -4.27
CA LEU A 43 0.97 2.63 -5.68
C LEU A 43 -0.20 1.83 -6.27
N VAL A 44 -1.03 2.53 -7.04
CA VAL A 44 -2.28 1.97 -7.55
C VAL A 44 -2.20 1.96 -9.06
N ASP A 45 -2.51 0.82 -9.65
CA ASP A 45 -2.76 0.71 -11.08
C ASP A 45 -4.06 1.45 -11.41
N LYS A 46 -3.89 2.56 -12.13
CA LYS A 46 -4.97 3.52 -12.40
C LYS A 46 -6.11 2.88 -13.18
N ASP A 47 -5.79 1.99 -14.11
CA ASP A 47 -6.75 1.47 -15.07
C ASP A 47 -7.60 0.35 -14.46
N ASN A 48 -6.96 -0.49 -13.65
CA ASN A 48 -7.60 -1.69 -13.11
C ASN A 48 -8.23 -1.50 -11.73
N TYR A 49 -7.64 -0.64 -10.88
CA TYR A 49 -7.94 -0.65 -9.45
C TYR A 49 -8.41 0.68 -8.86
N LEU A 50 -8.29 1.78 -9.62
CA LEU A 50 -8.58 3.10 -9.08
C LEU A 50 -10.04 3.27 -8.67
N LEU A 51 -10.99 2.82 -9.51
CA LEU A 51 -12.42 2.94 -9.22
C LEU A 51 -12.81 2.13 -7.99
N GLU A 52 -12.28 0.91 -7.87
CA GLU A 52 -12.50 0.06 -6.71
C GLU A 52 -11.93 0.66 -5.41
N LEU A 53 -10.75 1.26 -5.50
CA LEU A 53 -10.17 1.97 -4.36
C LEU A 53 -10.98 3.22 -3.99
N CYS A 54 -11.45 3.98 -4.97
CA CYS A 54 -12.34 5.12 -4.73
C CYS A 54 -13.63 4.68 -4.02
N ARG A 55 -14.24 3.57 -4.48
CA ARG A 55 -15.41 2.96 -3.85
C ARG A 55 -15.13 2.55 -2.42
N TYR A 56 -14.01 1.88 -2.18
CA TYR A 56 -13.58 1.49 -0.84
C TYR A 56 -13.49 2.68 0.11
N ILE A 57 -12.77 3.73 -0.27
CA ILE A 57 -12.55 4.92 0.59
C ILE A 57 -13.88 5.52 1.05
N VAL A 58 -14.84 5.64 0.13
CA VAL A 58 -16.16 6.19 0.40
C VAL A 58 -17.00 5.29 1.31
N LEU A 59 -16.83 3.97 1.20
CA LEU A 59 -17.58 2.99 1.97
C LEU A 59 -16.93 2.64 3.32
N ASN A 60 -15.70 3.09 3.60
CA ASN A 60 -15.01 2.82 4.86
C ASN A 60 -15.83 3.17 6.11
N PRO A 61 -16.49 4.34 6.20
CA PRO A 61 -17.31 4.66 7.36
C PRO A 61 -18.48 3.69 7.57
N VAL A 62 -19.08 3.20 6.47
CA VAL A 62 -20.16 2.21 6.51
C VAL A 62 -19.61 0.85 6.96
N ARG A 63 -18.49 0.42 6.38
CA ARG A 63 -17.81 -0.84 6.73
C ARG A 63 -17.30 -0.86 8.18
N ALA A 64 -16.95 0.31 8.72
CA ALA A 64 -16.58 0.48 10.11
C ALA A 64 -17.78 0.57 11.07
N GLY A 65 -19.02 0.49 10.56
CA GLY A 65 -20.25 0.55 11.36
C GLY A 65 -20.54 1.95 11.93
N MET A 66 -19.92 3.00 11.39
CA MET A 66 -20.08 4.38 11.90
C MET A 66 -21.34 5.07 11.37
N VAL A 67 -21.81 4.66 10.19
CA VAL A 67 -22.98 5.19 9.49
C VAL A 67 -23.66 4.09 8.68
N MET A 68 -24.96 4.25 8.38
CA MET A 68 -25.70 3.26 7.59
C MET A 68 -25.46 3.40 6.09
N GLY A 69 -25.16 4.62 5.63
CA GLY A 69 -24.89 4.92 4.23
C GLY A 69 -23.78 5.95 4.03
N PRO A 70 -23.11 5.94 2.86
CA PRO A 70 -22.01 6.87 2.59
C PRO A 70 -22.46 8.34 2.53
N THR A 71 -23.76 8.62 2.33
CA THR A 71 -24.33 9.97 2.37
C THR A 71 -24.35 10.60 3.76
N GLU A 72 -24.39 9.79 4.82
CA GLU A 72 -24.42 10.25 6.21
C GLU A 72 -23.04 10.72 6.70
N TRP A 73 -21.96 10.21 6.09
CA TRP A 73 -20.60 10.58 6.45
C TRP A 73 -20.18 11.90 5.82
N GLN A 74 -20.29 12.98 6.59
CA GLN A 74 -20.00 14.35 6.15
C GLN A 74 -18.51 14.59 5.87
N TRP A 75 -17.62 13.81 6.46
CA TRP A 75 -16.17 13.95 6.32
C TRP A 75 -15.61 13.15 5.13
N SER A 76 -16.35 13.13 4.02
CA SER A 76 -15.89 12.56 2.75
C SER A 76 -16.32 13.41 1.56
N SER A 77 -15.64 13.24 0.43
CA SER A 77 -16.01 13.86 -0.84
C SER A 77 -17.21 13.22 -1.54
N TYR A 78 -17.81 12.16 -0.96
CA TYR A 78 -18.87 11.40 -1.63
C TYR A 78 -20.09 12.26 -1.90
N ARG A 79 -20.53 13.09 -0.94
CA ARG A 79 -21.71 13.94 -1.12
C ARG A 79 -21.56 14.87 -2.33
N ASP A 80 -20.41 15.53 -2.49
CA ASP A 80 -20.16 16.41 -3.63
C ASP A 80 -19.94 15.68 -4.96
N THR A 81 -19.32 14.50 -4.91
CA THR A 81 -19.09 13.66 -6.10
C THR A 81 -20.41 13.06 -6.59
N ALA A 82 -21.25 12.61 -5.66
CA ALA A 82 -22.58 12.08 -5.93
C ALA A 82 -23.64 13.16 -6.13
N GLY A 83 -23.29 14.45 -6.18
CA GLY A 83 -24.24 15.53 -6.50
C GLY A 83 -25.24 15.88 -5.39
N TYR A 84 -24.96 15.54 -4.14
CA TYR A 84 -25.74 15.93 -2.96
C TYR A 84 -25.17 17.17 -2.24
N GLY A 85 -23.94 17.58 -2.59
CA GLY A 85 -23.25 18.71 -1.99
C GLY A 85 -23.19 19.94 -2.89
N LYS A 86 -22.83 21.09 -2.31
CA LYS A 86 -22.72 22.38 -3.00
C LYS A 86 -21.40 22.56 -3.77
N GLY A 87 -20.48 21.59 -3.66
CA GLY A 87 -19.15 21.63 -4.24
C GLY A 87 -18.09 22.01 -3.20
N ILE A 88 -17.10 21.14 -3.03
CA ILE A 88 -15.85 21.45 -2.33
C ILE A 88 -14.88 22.07 -3.33
N MET A 89 -14.39 23.28 -3.04
CA MET A 89 -13.51 24.05 -3.94
C MET A 89 -12.24 23.30 -4.35
N CYS A 90 -11.65 22.53 -3.44
CA CYS A 90 -10.42 21.77 -3.70
C CYS A 90 -10.65 20.33 -4.19
N LEU A 91 -11.88 19.98 -4.60
CA LEU A 91 -12.23 18.63 -5.04
C LEU A 91 -12.37 18.56 -6.56
N THR A 92 -11.44 17.85 -7.20
CA THR A 92 -11.57 17.46 -8.61
C THR A 92 -12.40 16.18 -8.72
N LYS A 93 -13.58 16.28 -9.35
CA LYS A 93 -14.49 15.14 -9.57
C LYS A 93 -14.65 14.72 -11.04
N ASP A 94 -14.16 15.55 -11.97
CA ASP A 94 -14.50 15.39 -13.38
C ASP A 94 -13.89 14.14 -14.01
N TRP A 95 -12.61 13.83 -13.76
CA TRP A 95 -12.06 12.55 -14.26
C TRP A 95 -12.90 11.37 -13.75
N MET A 96 -13.27 11.40 -12.47
CA MET A 96 -13.98 10.30 -11.82
C MET A 96 -15.33 10.06 -12.44
N LEU A 97 -16.10 11.12 -12.61
CA LEU A 97 -17.40 11.05 -13.24
C LEU A 97 -17.29 10.68 -14.73
N LEU A 98 -16.23 11.08 -15.44
CA LEU A 98 -16.01 10.71 -16.84
C LEU A 98 -15.91 9.19 -17.05
N GLN A 99 -15.47 8.41 -16.05
CA GLN A 99 -15.49 6.95 -16.16
C GLN A 99 -16.90 6.35 -16.20
N PHE A 100 -17.89 7.11 -15.71
CA PHE A 100 -19.30 6.69 -15.69
C PHE A 100 -20.10 7.28 -16.86
N GLY A 101 -19.48 8.11 -17.70
CA GLY A 101 -20.08 8.67 -18.91
C GLY A 101 -19.75 10.15 -19.11
N ARG A 102 -19.94 10.63 -20.35
CA ARG A 102 -19.69 12.03 -20.72
C ARG A 102 -20.77 12.99 -20.20
N GLU A 103 -22.00 12.51 -20.09
CA GLU A 103 -23.12 13.30 -19.60
C GLU A 103 -23.13 13.31 -18.07
N ARG A 104 -22.91 14.48 -17.48
CA ARG A 104 -22.69 14.63 -16.03
C ARG A 104 -23.84 14.08 -15.17
N GLY A 105 -25.09 14.30 -15.58
CA GLY A 105 -26.26 13.79 -14.86
C GLY A 105 -26.27 12.27 -14.80
N LYS A 106 -26.13 11.60 -15.95
CA LYS A 106 -26.06 10.13 -16.04
C LYS A 106 -24.82 9.56 -15.33
N ALA A 107 -23.67 10.23 -15.44
CA ALA A 107 -22.45 9.82 -14.76
C ALA A 107 -22.60 9.81 -13.24
N VAL A 108 -23.25 10.82 -12.66
CA VAL A 108 -23.53 10.87 -11.22
C VAL A 108 -24.45 9.74 -10.78
N ILE A 109 -25.48 9.41 -11.56
CA ILE A 109 -26.40 8.29 -11.27
C ILE A 109 -25.63 6.96 -11.25
N ARG A 110 -24.87 6.68 -12.31
CA ARG A 110 -24.05 5.47 -12.43
C ARG A 110 -22.97 5.38 -11.35
N TYR A 111 -22.36 6.51 -10.96
CA TYR A 111 -21.43 6.56 -9.83
C TYR A 111 -22.10 6.15 -8.51
N ARG A 112 -23.33 6.63 -8.25
CA ARG A 112 -24.10 6.23 -7.05
C ARG A 112 -24.40 4.73 -7.07
N GLU A 113 -24.80 4.18 -8.21
CA GLU A 113 -25.05 2.74 -8.39
C GLU A 113 -23.79 1.92 -8.14
N PHE A 114 -22.67 2.33 -8.73
CA PHE A 114 -21.36 1.71 -8.53
C PHE A 114 -20.94 1.67 -7.05
N VAL A 115 -21.11 2.78 -6.32
CA VAL A 115 -20.82 2.84 -4.88
C VAL A 115 -21.77 1.94 -4.09
N ARG A 116 -23.08 1.97 -4.37
CA ARG A 116 -24.06 1.10 -3.70
C ARG A 116 -23.77 -0.38 -3.92
N ALA A 117 -23.37 -0.78 -5.13
CA ALA A 117 -22.98 -2.16 -5.42
C ALA A 117 -21.80 -2.64 -4.55
N GLY A 118 -20.96 -1.73 -4.07
CA GLY A 118 -19.82 -2.04 -3.20
C GLY A 118 -20.16 -2.27 -1.72
N LEU A 119 -21.41 -2.07 -1.28
CA LEU A 119 -21.81 -2.22 0.11
C LEU A 119 -21.63 -3.65 0.63
N LYS A 120 -21.80 -4.64 -0.25
CA LYS A 120 -21.59 -6.07 0.05
C LYS A 120 -20.27 -6.62 -0.52
N ALA A 121 -19.52 -5.79 -1.25
CA ALA A 121 -18.26 -6.21 -1.85
C ALA A 121 -17.17 -6.32 -0.77
N GLU A 122 -16.23 -7.23 -0.98
CA GLU A 122 -15.11 -7.40 -0.06
C GLU A 122 -14.16 -6.19 -0.07
N SER A 123 -13.18 -6.23 0.82
CA SER A 123 -12.14 -5.22 0.92
C SER A 123 -11.11 -5.42 -0.20
N PRO A 124 -10.79 -4.41 -1.04
CA PRO A 124 -9.73 -4.52 -2.05
C PRO A 124 -8.35 -4.77 -1.40
N TRP A 125 -8.26 -4.59 -0.08
CA TRP A 125 -7.06 -4.89 0.70
C TRP A 125 -6.72 -6.38 0.76
N LYS A 126 -7.66 -7.27 0.44
CA LYS A 126 -7.35 -8.69 0.25
C LYS A 126 -6.47 -8.94 -0.98
N GLU A 127 -6.54 -8.06 -1.98
CA GLU A 127 -5.80 -8.17 -3.25
C GLU A 127 -4.49 -7.37 -3.24
N VAL A 128 -4.19 -6.67 -2.14
CA VAL A 128 -2.94 -5.89 -2.02
C VAL A 128 -1.76 -6.85 -1.89
N ARG A 129 -0.99 -6.99 -2.98
CA ARG A 129 0.25 -7.76 -2.99
C ARG A 129 1.39 -6.96 -2.36
N GLY A 130 2.06 -7.55 -1.37
CA GLY A 130 3.23 -6.96 -0.71
C GLY A 130 2.97 -5.67 0.08
N GLN A 131 1.71 -5.35 0.43
CA GLN A 131 1.31 -4.13 1.18
C GLN A 131 1.64 -2.79 0.49
N LEU A 132 2.01 -2.80 -0.79
CA LEU A 132 2.58 -1.65 -1.52
C LEU A 132 1.93 -1.39 -2.87
N TYR A 133 1.30 -2.40 -3.47
CA TYR A 133 0.68 -2.30 -4.79
C TYR A 133 -0.74 -2.82 -4.78
N LEU A 134 -1.59 -2.12 -5.51
CA LEU A 134 -2.90 -2.59 -5.93
C LEU A 134 -2.91 -2.56 -7.47
N GLY A 135 -2.56 -3.68 -8.08
CA GLY A 135 -2.26 -3.80 -9.51
C GLY A 135 -2.01 -5.24 -9.94
N ASP A 136 -2.20 -5.52 -11.24
CA ASP A 136 -1.99 -6.86 -11.81
C ASP A 136 -0.49 -7.20 -11.96
N GLU A 137 -0.18 -8.42 -12.42
CA GLU A 137 1.21 -8.88 -12.60
C GLU A 137 1.99 -8.04 -13.63
N SER A 138 1.30 -7.56 -14.67
CA SER A 138 1.91 -6.73 -15.70
C SER A 138 2.32 -5.36 -15.15
N PHE A 139 1.50 -4.79 -14.25
CA PHE A 139 1.77 -3.55 -13.56
C PHE A 139 2.97 -3.72 -12.62
N ILE A 140 2.99 -4.80 -11.83
CA ILE A 140 4.10 -5.12 -10.95
C ILE A 140 5.41 -5.21 -11.73
N ASP A 141 5.42 -5.88 -12.89
CA ASP A 141 6.63 -6.02 -13.70
C ASP A 141 7.10 -4.70 -14.33
N LYS A 142 6.18 -3.83 -14.73
CA LYS A 142 6.52 -2.45 -15.15
C LYS A 142 7.22 -1.70 -14.02
N ILE A 143 6.70 -1.81 -12.80
CA ILE A 143 7.29 -1.15 -11.63
C ILE A 143 8.66 -1.74 -11.28
N LYS A 144 8.82 -3.07 -11.31
CA LYS A 144 10.12 -3.72 -11.11
C LYS A 144 11.18 -3.18 -12.08
N LYS A 145 10.83 -3.02 -13.36
CA LYS A 145 11.73 -2.45 -14.38
C LYS A 145 12.14 -1.01 -14.05
N LEU A 146 11.22 -0.20 -13.54
CA LEU A 146 11.48 1.21 -13.18
C LEU A 146 12.33 1.37 -11.91
N ILE A 147 12.30 0.39 -11.01
CA ILE A 147 13.03 0.42 -9.73
C ILE A 147 14.37 -0.33 -9.81
N ARG A 148 14.60 -1.12 -10.86
CA ARG A 148 15.84 -1.88 -11.07
C ARG A 148 17.07 -0.97 -10.90
N GLY A 149 17.97 -1.38 -10.00
CA GLY A 149 19.19 -0.61 -9.66
C GLY A 149 19.03 0.43 -8.54
N LYS A 150 17.82 0.68 -8.04
CA LYS A 150 17.54 1.54 -6.86
C LYS A 150 17.18 0.77 -5.59
N GLU A 151 17.34 -0.56 -5.65
CA GLU A 151 16.96 -1.51 -4.60
C GLU A 151 17.82 -1.38 -3.32
N ALA A 152 19.04 -0.82 -3.45
CA ALA A 152 20.01 -0.68 -2.37
C ALA A 152 19.87 0.62 -1.55
N LEU A 153 18.86 1.45 -1.81
CA LEU A 153 18.65 2.69 -1.06
C LEU A 153 18.31 2.37 0.41
N LYS A 154 19.26 2.64 1.32
CA LYS A 154 19.14 2.38 2.77
C LYS A 154 17.92 3.07 3.40
N GLU A 155 17.46 4.17 2.82
CA GLU A 155 16.32 4.96 3.29
C GLU A 155 14.95 4.30 3.03
N ILE A 156 14.89 3.29 2.17
CA ILE A 156 13.68 2.51 1.93
C ILE A 156 13.51 1.52 3.10
N PRO A 157 12.39 1.58 3.87
CA PRO A 157 12.07 0.62 4.92
C PRO A 157 12.20 -0.80 4.40
N ARG A 158 12.70 -1.73 5.22
CA ARG A 158 12.89 -3.12 4.78
C ARG A 158 11.68 -3.62 3.99
N MET A 159 10.44 -3.43 4.50
CA MET A 159 9.15 -3.81 3.87
C MET A 159 8.93 -3.29 2.43
N GLN A 160 9.61 -2.23 2.04
CA GLN A 160 9.57 -1.62 0.71
C GLN A 160 10.75 -2.03 -0.17
N ARG A 161 11.72 -2.80 0.32
CA ARG A 161 12.80 -3.41 -0.51
C ARG A 161 12.39 -4.73 -1.14
N TYR A 162 11.27 -5.29 -0.71
CA TYR A 162 10.73 -6.58 -1.17
C TYR A 162 10.08 -6.51 -2.57
N ILE A 163 10.13 -5.36 -3.24
CA ILE A 163 9.41 -5.08 -4.50
C ILE A 163 10.00 -5.91 -5.67
N THR A 164 11.31 -6.13 -5.66
CA THR A 164 12.05 -6.82 -6.73
C THR A 164 12.50 -8.23 -6.35
N LYS A 165 12.10 -8.73 -5.17
CA LYS A 165 12.62 -10.01 -4.70
C LYS A 165 12.01 -11.18 -5.51
N PRO A 166 12.81 -12.18 -5.88
CA PRO A 166 12.30 -13.41 -6.48
C PRO A 166 11.36 -14.14 -5.51
N SER A 167 10.44 -14.96 -6.03
CA SER A 167 9.58 -15.79 -5.19
C SER A 167 10.43 -16.78 -4.36
N LEU A 168 9.88 -17.33 -3.26
CA LEU A 168 10.61 -18.37 -2.53
C LEU A 168 10.85 -19.60 -3.43
N GLU A 169 9.90 -19.93 -4.31
CA GLU A 169 10.05 -20.93 -5.37
C GLU A 169 11.27 -20.65 -6.26
N ASP A 170 11.44 -19.42 -6.73
CA ASP A 170 12.59 -19.03 -7.57
C ASP A 170 13.91 -19.06 -6.79
N ILE A 171 13.89 -18.69 -5.50
CA ILE A 171 15.08 -18.70 -4.63
C ILE A 171 15.51 -20.14 -4.32
N PHE A 172 14.56 -21.05 -4.14
CA PHE A 172 14.81 -22.45 -3.76
C PHE A 172 14.82 -23.44 -4.93
N LYS A 173 14.86 -22.95 -6.17
CA LYS A 173 14.79 -23.75 -7.40
C LYS A 173 15.90 -24.81 -7.56
N TYR A 174 16.99 -24.72 -6.79
CA TYR A 174 18.13 -25.64 -6.84
C TYR A 174 18.24 -26.48 -5.55
N GLY A 175 18.25 -27.81 -5.69
CA GLY A 175 18.13 -28.79 -4.60
C GLY A 175 19.38 -29.09 -3.77
N ASP A 176 20.50 -28.37 -3.95
CA ASP A 176 21.71 -28.63 -3.16
C ASP A 176 21.56 -28.08 -1.74
N LYS A 177 21.83 -28.91 -0.73
CA LYS A 177 21.75 -28.58 0.70
C LYS A 177 22.62 -27.38 1.10
N LYS A 178 23.80 -27.21 0.49
CA LYS A 178 24.66 -26.04 0.76
C LYS A 178 24.11 -24.76 0.13
N LEU A 179 23.56 -24.87 -1.08
CA LEU A 179 22.87 -23.74 -1.73
C LEU A 179 21.59 -23.38 -1.00
N LYS A 180 20.89 -24.35 -0.41
CA LYS A 180 19.67 -24.17 0.38
C LYS A 180 19.91 -23.36 1.66
N ASP A 181 20.98 -23.66 2.39
CA ASP A 181 21.37 -22.85 3.56
C ASP A 181 21.67 -21.39 3.14
N ARG A 182 22.41 -21.20 2.03
CA ARG A 182 22.71 -19.87 1.47
C ARG A 182 21.46 -19.13 0.99
N ALA A 183 20.55 -19.84 0.33
CA ALA A 183 19.28 -19.33 -0.14
C ALA A 183 18.36 -18.92 1.02
N VAL A 184 18.36 -19.65 2.15
CA VAL A 184 17.67 -19.23 3.38
C VAL A 184 18.23 -17.91 3.90
N TYR A 185 19.56 -17.79 3.97
CA TYR A 185 20.21 -16.56 4.40
C TYR A 185 19.92 -15.39 3.45
N GLU A 186 20.00 -15.62 2.14
CA GLU A 186 19.73 -14.60 1.13
C GLU A 186 18.25 -14.19 1.12
N ALA A 187 17.33 -15.14 1.23
CA ALA A 187 15.90 -14.91 1.37
C ALA A 187 15.61 -13.99 2.58
N HIS A 188 16.25 -14.23 3.72
CA HIS A 188 16.01 -13.44 4.93
C HIS A 188 16.74 -12.10 4.94
N VAL A 189 18.03 -12.06 4.60
CA VAL A 189 18.88 -10.87 4.77
C VAL A 189 18.81 -9.94 3.57
N ARG A 190 18.88 -10.50 2.35
CA ARG A 190 18.88 -9.74 1.10
C ARG A 190 17.46 -9.39 0.68
N TYR A 191 16.58 -10.38 0.72
CA TYR A 191 15.20 -10.26 0.24
C TYR A 191 14.18 -10.07 1.37
N GLY A 192 14.62 -10.09 2.62
CA GLY A 192 13.85 -9.73 3.82
C GLY A 192 12.84 -10.78 4.32
N TYR A 193 12.59 -11.91 3.63
CA TYR A 193 11.50 -12.83 3.99
C TYR A 193 11.48 -13.16 5.49
N THR A 194 10.29 -13.18 6.10
CA THR A 194 10.24 -13.51 7.52
C THR A 194 10.69 -14.95 7.71
N LEU A 195 11.27 -15.25 8.87
CA LEU A 195 11.67 -16.62 9.18
C LEU A 195 10.46 -17.57 9.12
N LYS A 196 9.26 -17.06 9.41
CA LYS A 196 7.99 -17.79 9.31
C LYS A 196 7.64 -18.11 7.84
N ASP A 197 7.72 -17.13 6.94
CA ASP A 197 7.41 -17.35 5.51
C ASP A 197 8.35 -18.41 4.90
N ILE A 198 9.64 -18.33 5.22
CA ILE A 198 10.65 -19.30 4.75
C ILE A 198 10.38 -20.69 5.34
N ALA A 199 10.02 -20.74 6.63
CA ALA A 199 9.73 -21.99 7.34
C ALA A 199 8.51 -22.71 6.74
N GLU A 200 7.41 -21.97 6.52
CA GLU A 200 6.20 -22.48 5.87
C GLU A 200 6.50 -22.99 4.46
N HIS A 201 7.24 -22.22 3.66
CA HIS A 201 7.59 -22.64 2.29
C HIS A 201 8.46 -23.90 2.24
N LEU A 202 9.41 -24.04 3.17
CA LEU A 202 10.30 -25.20 3.22
C LEU A 202 9.70 -26.41 3.95
N GLY A 203 8.51 -26.27 4.55
CA GLY A 203 7.90 -27.31 5.39
C GLY A 203 8.71 -27.62 6.66
N VAL A 204 9.43 -26.64 7.21
CA VAL A 204 10.28 -26.82 8.41
C VAL A 204 9.84 -25.90 9.53
N HIS A 205 10.30 -26.18 10.76
CA HIS A 205 10.03 -25.31 11.89
C HIS A 205 10.86 -24.01 11.84
N TYR A 206 10.32 -22.89 12.33
CA TYR A 206 10.97 -21.57 12.29
C TYR A 206 12.37 -21.54 12.93
N THR A 207 12.58 -22.38 13.95
CA THR A 207 13.88 -22.50 14.64
C THR A 207 14.97 -23.04 13.73
N THR A 208 14.63 -23.91 12.77
CA THR A 208 15.57 -24.44 11.77
C THR A 208 16.07 -23.31 10.88
N VAL A 209 15.16 -22.48 10.37
CA VAL A 209 15.50 -21.31 9.55
C VAL A 209 16.37 -20.32 10.34
N SER A 210 15.99 -20.03 11.59
CA SER A 210 16.76 -19.14 12.47
C SER A 210 18.19 -19.64 12.70
N ARG A 211 18.37 -20.94 12.97
CA ARG A 211 19.69 -21.55 13.15
C ARG A 211 20.53 -21.48 11.88
N THR A 212 19.93 -21.71 10.72
CA THR A 212 20.61 -21.61 9.42
C THR A 212 21.10 -20.20 9.13
N VAL A 213 20.27 -19.17 9.39
CA VAL A 213 20.67 -17.76 9.24
C VAL A 213 21.87 -17.45 10.16
N LYS A 214 21.77 -17.76 11.46
CA LYS A 214 22.85 -17.51 12.44
C LYS A 214 24.16 -18.22 12.09
N LYS A 215 24.07 -19.46 11.59
CA LYS A 215 25.23 -20.26 11.17
C LYS A 215 25.99 -19.61 10.00
N ILE A 216 25.30 -18.92 9.11
CA ILE A 216 25.91 -18.21 7.99
C ILE A 216 26.45 -16.85 8.42
N GLU A 217 25.72 -16.11 9.27
CA GLU A 217 26.20 -14.84 9.86
C GLU A 217 27.55 -15.04 10.56
N GLY A 218 27.65 -16.05 11.44
CA GLY A 218 28.89 -16.34 12.17
C GLY A 218 30.05 -16.87 11.30
N LYS A 219 29.79 -17.26 10.05
CA LYS A 219 30.84 -17.59 9.07
C LYS A 219 31.34 -16.37 8.30
N HIS A 220 30.46 -15.39 8.03
CA HIS A 220 30.84 -14.13 7.40
C HIS A 220 31.74 -13.29 8.33
N GLU A 221 31.41 -13.21 9.62
CA GLU A 221 32.21 -12.45 10.61
C GLU A 221 33.62 -13.01 10.85
N LYS A 222 33.86 -14.29 10.54
CA LYS A 222 35.18 -14.94 10.67
C LYS A 222 36.09 -14.76 9.46
N HIS A 223 35.57 -14.31 8.32
CA HIS A 223 36.33 -14.10 7.09
C HIS A 223 36.68 -12.63 6.82
N GLU A 224 36.09 -11.69 7.58
CA GLU A 224 36.41 -10.25 7.52
C GLU A 224 37.37 -9.78 8.64
N LYS A 225 37.94 -10.72 9.41
CA LYS A 225 39.04 -10.48 10.36
C LYS A 225 40.28 -11.20 9.87
#